data_AF-A0A354HT60-F1
#
_entry.id   AF-A0A354HT60-F1
#
_cell.length_a   1.000
_cell.length_b   1.000
_cell.length_c   1.000
_cell.angle_alpha   90.00
_cell.angle_beta   90.00
_cell.angle_gamma   90.00
#
_symmetry.space_group_name_H-M   'P 1'
#
loop_
_entity.id
_entity.type
_entity.pdbx_description
1 polymer ?
#
loop_
_entity_poly.entity_id
_entity_poly.type
_entity_poly.pdbx_seq_one_letter_code
_entity_poly.pdbx_strand_id
1 'polypeptide(L)'
;CNQLNSVGKLLRTSPAQNLLPELASLDKLKCWVTDIRPEQVRALLDGGAEIDYYTIEKSGSGRDEPVETEETEAPVASDQEDADSPDSRPESHFFRHTIRVDTEKLDELLNLVSELVINKTSLQQAATTYPMLADGVEHLHRLTSDLQTIVMKMRMIPLETVFNRFPRMVRDTAISLDKLVNLEIHGAETELDRTIIDDIADPLVHLLRNAIDHGIEPVEQRLSKGKPRDGTVILQA
;
A
#
# COMPACT_ATOMS: atom_id res chain seq x y z
N CYS A 1 -12.84 3.04 21.12
CA CYS A 1 -11.90 2.28 21.98
C CYS A 1 -10.47 2.83 21.97
N ASN A 2 -9.85 3.09 20.82
CA ASN A 2 -8.44 3.54 20.77
C ASN A 2 -8.18 4.85 21.55
N GLN A 3 -9.16 5.76 21.58
CA GLN A 3 -9.09 6.99 22.36
C GLN A 3 -9.22 6.79 23.88
N LEU A 4 -9.74 5.65 24.37
CA LEU A 4 -9.81 5.35 25.81
C LEU A 4 -8.47 4.81 26.35
N ASN A 5 -7.64 4.22 25.47
CA ASN A 5 -6.29 3.76 25.83
C ASN A 5 -5.33 4.92 26.15
N SER A 6 -5.65 6.16 25.75
CA SER A 6 -4.80 7.33 26.08
C SER A 6 -5.02 7.85 27.51
N VAL A 7 -6.11 7.45 28.18
CA VAL A 7 -6.46 7.95 29.52
C VAL A 7 -6.44 6.86 30.58
N GLY A 8 -6.51 5.58 30.21
CA GLY A 8 -6.32 4.46 31.14
C GLY A 8 -6.26 3.10 30.45
N LYS A 9 -6.24 2.02 31.24
CA LYS A 9 -6.04 0.66 30.73
C LYS A 9 -7.38 -0.01 30.43
N LEU A 10 -7.66 -0.24 29.14
CA LEU A 10 -8.82 -1.00 28.70
C LEU A 10 -8.62 -2.48 29.05
N LEU A 11 -9.46 -3.00 29.94
CA LEU A 11 -9.39 -4.40 30.36
C LEU A 11 -10.12 -5.32 29.39
N ARG A 12 -11.32 -4.91 28.96
CA ARG A 12 -12.19 -5.72 28.12
C ARG A 12 -13.17 -4.84 27.34
N THR A 13 -13.56 -5.30 26.16
CA THR A 13 -14.70 -4.77 25.40
C THR A 13 -15.71 -5.89 25.16
N SER A 14 -16.98 -5.54 25.10
CA SER A 14 -18.05 -6.40 24.62
C SER A 14 -18.80 -5.64 23.52
N PRO A 15 -18.75 -6.09 22.25
CA PRO A 15 -18.03 -7.26 21.74
C PRO A 15 -16.49 -7.10 21.72
N ALA A 16 -15.78 -8.24 21.56
CA ALA A 16 -14.32 -8.32 21.65
C ALA A 16 -13.60 -7.50 20.57
N GLN A 17 -12.43 -6.94 20.92
CA GLN A 17 -11.75 -5.91 20.13
C GLN A 17 -11.37 -6.33 18.70
N ASN A 18 -11.17 -7.63 18.51
CA ASN A 18 -10.85 -8.29 17.25
C ASN A 18 -12.03 -8.41 16.28
N LEU A 19 -13.27 -8.24 16.74
CA LEU A 19 -14.48 -8.35 15.90
C LEU A 19 -15.01 -6.98 15.44
N LEU A 20 -14.49 -5.87 15.98
CA LEU A 20 -14.95 -4.51 15.61
C LEU A 20 -14.81 -4.13 14.12
N PRO A 21 -13.84 -4.64 13.32
CA PRO A 21 -13.75 -4.24 11.91
C PRO A 21 -14.91 -4.75 11.03
N GLU A 22 -15.65 -5.78 11.45
CA GLU A 22 -16.69 -6.43 10.63
C GLU A 22 -18.13 -6.05 11.01
N LEU A 23 -18.34 -5.31 12.11
CA LEU A 23 -19.68 -4.84 12.48
C LEU A 23 -19.88 -3.38 12.03
N ALA A 24 -20.39 -3.20 10.81
CA ALA A 24 -20.77 -1.90 10.26
C ALA A 24 -21.94 -1.19 10.99
N SER A 25 -22.45 -1.75 12.10
CA SER A 25 -23.45 -1.13 12.98
C SER A 25 -23.36 -1.77 14.37
N LEU A 26 -22.56 -1.18 15.26
CA LEU A 26 -22.52 -1.57 16.67
C LEU A 26 -23.50 -0.70 17.46
N ASP A 27 -24.71 -1.21 17.69
CA ASP A 27 -25.74 -0.49 18.47
C ASP A 27 -25.34 -0.28 19.93
N LYS A 28 -24.48 -1.16 20.48
CA LYS A 28 -24.02 -1.09 21.88
C LYS A 28 -22.57 -1.57 22.00
N LEU A 29 -21.74 -0.76 22.66
CA LEU A 29 -20.37 -1.10 22.99
C LEU A 29 -20.15 -0.90 24.49
N LYS A 30 -19.81 -1.97 25.20
CA LYS A 30 -19.44 -1.90 26.63
C LYS A 30 -17.93 -2.01 26.77
N CYS A 31 -17.34 -1.05 27.50
CA CYS A 31 -15.90 -0.99 27.76
C CYS A 31 -15.67 -1.00 29.28
N TRP A 32 -14.79 -1.88 29.76
CA TRP A 32 -14.32 -1.89 31.14
C TRP A 32 -12.91 -1.31 31.19
N VAL A 33 -12.72 -0.25 31.97
CA VAL A 33 -11.46 0.50 32.03
C VAL A 33 -11.07 0.72 33.49
N THR A 34 -9.78 0.51 33.81
CA THR A 34 -9.23 0.79 35.14
C THR A 34 -8.41 2.07 35.16
N ASP A 35 -8.19 2.60 36.37
CA ASP A 35 -7.32 3.75 36.64
C ASP A 35 -7.76 5.09 36.02
N ILE A 36 -9.07 5.30 35.85
CA ILE A 36 -9.60 6.56 35.33
C ILE A 36 -10.63 7.20 36.28
N ARG A 37 -10.56 8.53 36.42
CA ARG A 37 -11.62 9.33 37.05
C ARG A 37 -12.78 9.52 36.07
N PRO A 38 -14.06 9.29 36.46
CA PRO A 38 -15.21 9.35 35.55
C PRO A 38 -15.33 10.65 34.74
N GLU A 39 -14.83 11.77 35.27
CA GLU A 39 -14.85 13.09 34.61
C GLU A 39 -13.97 13.16 33.37
N GLN A 40 -12.82 12.48 33.37
CA GLN A 40 -11.90 12.47 32.22
C GLN A 40 -12.45 11.63 31.06
N VAL A 41 -13.21 10.57 31.37
CA VAL A 41 -13.92 9.79 30.35
C VAL A 41 -14.99 10.64 29.67
N ARG A 42 -15.77 11.41 30.45
CA ARG A 42 -16.81 12.30 29.91
C ARG A 42 -16.24 13.35 28.97
N ALA A 43 -15.19 14.05 29.39
CA ALA A 43 -14.56 15.09 28.57
C ALA A 43 -14.03 14.56 27.21
N LEU A 44 -13.62 13.30 27.17
CA LEU A 44 -13.07 12.68 25.97
C LEU A 44 -14.18 12.18 25.03
N LEU A 45 -15.27 11.66 25.58
CA LEU A 45 -16.43 11.22 24.80
C LEU A 45 -17.21 12.42 24.23
N ASP A 46 -17.36 13.50 25.00
CA ASP A 46 -18.04 14.73 24.53
C ASP A 46 -17.22 15.51 23.48
N GLY A 47 -15.91 15.26 23.38
CA GLY A 47 -14.98 16.04 22.56
C GLY A 47 -14.64 15.47 21.18
N GLY A 48 -15.09 14.26 20.81
CA GLY A 48 -14.62 13.67 19.55
C GLY A 48 -15.13 12.29 19.16
N ALA A 49 -16.28 11.84 19.68
CA ALA A 49 -16.89 10.59 19.25
C ALA A 49 -18.36 10.81 18.87
N GLU A 50 -18.76 10.34 17.68
CA GLU A 50 -20.17 10.26 17.26
C GLU A 50 -20.89 9.20 18.10
N ILE A 51 -21.29 9.56 19.32
CA ILE A 51 -21.99 8.69 20.26
C ILE A 51 -23.31 9.33 20.64
N ASP A 52 -24.42 8.67 20.31
CA ASP A 52 -25.76 9.19 20.60
C ASP A 52 -26.09 9.19 22.11
N TYR A 53 -25.61 8.19 22.85
CA TYR A 53 -25.83 8.08 24.30
C TYR A 53 -24.79 7.19 24.98
N TYR A 54 -24.37 7.55 26.19
CA TYR A 54 -23.51 6.72 27.03
C TYR A 54 -23.93 6.72 28.50
N THR A 55 -23.63 5.62 29.21
CA THR A 55 -23.82 5.50 30.67
C THR A 55 -22.53 5.04 31.30
N ILE A 56 -22.10 5.71 32.38
CA ILE A 56 -20.92 5.33 33.15
C ILE A 56 -21.38 4.79 34.49
N GLU A 57 -21.17 3.49 34.70
CA GLU A 57 -21.41 2.83 35.98
C GLU A 57 -20.06 2.55 36.66
N LYS A 58 -19.96 2.84 37.96
CA LYS A 58 -18.81 2.43 38.77
C LYS A 58 -18.99 0.96 39.13
N SER A 59 -18.16 0.09 38.58
CA SER A 59 -18.13 -1.31 39.00
C SER A 59 -17.69 -1.38 40.47
N GLY A 60 -18.61 -1.82 41.35
CA GLY A 60 -18.30 -2.03 42.76
C GLY A 60 -17.20 -3.09 42.92
N SER A 61 -16.25 -2.84 43.81
CA SER A 61 -15.16 -3.77 44.13
C SER A 61 -15.72 -5.10 44.65
N GLY A 62 -15.40 -6.22 44.01
CA GLY A 62 -15.60 -7.53 44.64
C GLY A 62 -15.62 -8.73 43.70
N ARG A 63 -14.49 -9.46 43.72
CA ARG A 63 -14.30 -10.91 43.54
C ARG A 63 -14.36 -11.52 42.13
N ASP A 64 -13.22 -12.13 41.78
CA ASP A 64 -13.11 -13.34 40.97
C ASP A 64 -14.23 -14.33 41.28
N GLU A 65 -14.93 -14.77 40.24
CA GLU A 65 -15.24 -16.19 40.05
C GLU A 65 -15.47 -16.47 38.55
N PRO A 66 -14.94 -17.59 38.02
CA PRO A 66 -15.01 -17.95 36.61
C PRO A 66 -16.27 -18.77 36.34
N VAL A 67 -16.90 -18.60 35.16
CA VAL A 67 -17.96 -19.51 34.71
C VAL A 67 -17.76 -19.85 33.23
N GLU A 68 -17.32 -21.09 33.05
CA GLU A 68 -17.67 -22.10 32.04
C GLU A 68 -17.52 -21.78 30.54
N THR A 69 -16.39 -22.26 30.03
CA THR A 69 -16.27 -22.96 28.74
C THR A 69 -17.20 -24.18 28.69
N GLU A 70 -18.09 -24.24 27.69
CA GLU A 70 -18.64 -25.51 27.22
C GLU A 70 -17.68 -26.13 26.20
N GLU A 71 -17.15 -27.28 26.59
CA GLU A 71 -16.46 -28.26 25.75
C GLU A 71 -17.39 -28.84 24.68
N THR A 72 -16.81 -29.16 23.52
CA THR A 72 -17.23 -30.34 22.76
C THR A 72 -15.97 -31.01 22.20
N GLU A 73 -15.56 -32.11 22.84
CA GLU A 73 -14.63 -33.12 22.32
C GLU A 73 -15.22 -33.76 21.05
N ALA A 74 -14.47 -34.27 20.07
CA ALA A 74 -13.44 -35.33 20.12
C ALA A 74 -12.82 -35.53 18.69
N PRO A 75 -11.96 -36.55 18.41
CA PRO A 75 -10.63 -36.83 18.96
C PRO A 75 -9.53 -37.18 17.89
N VAL A 76 -8.25 -36.94 18.28
CA VAL A 76 -7.00 -37.76 18.17
C VAL A 76 -6.54 -38.45 16.86
N ALA A 77 -5.30 -38.12 16.43
CA ALA A 77 -4.16 -39.04 16.10
C ALA A 77 -2.91 -38.23 15.62
N SER A 78 -1.90 -38.00 16.48
CA SER A 78 -0.54 -38.62 16.52
C SER A 78 0.36 -38.42 15.28
N ASP A 79 1.43 -37.62 15.37
CA ASP A 79 2.81 -38.16 15.56
C ASP A 79 3.90 -37.08 15.76
N GLN A 80 4.79 -37.44 16.69
CA GLN A 80 6.22 -37.16 16.99
C GLN A 80 7.02 -35.95 16.44
N GLU A 81 7.82 -35.39 17.40
CA GLU A 81 9.25 -34.98 17.36
C GLU A 81 9.69 -34.03 16.21
N ASP A 82 10.34 -32.89 16.42
CA ASP A 82 11.68 -32.73 16.99
C ASP A 82 12.12 -31.23 16.98
N ALA A 83 13.21 -30.95 17.71
CA ALA A 83 14.16 -29.85 17.51
C ALA A 83 13.79 -28.37 17.87
N ASP A 84 14.40 -27.94 18.99
CA ASP A 84 15.28 -26.77 19.13
C ASP A 84 14.79 -25.40 18.62
N SER A 85 14.46 -24.50 19.54
CA SER A 85 14.18 -23.09 19.26
C SER A 85 15.14 -22.20 20.05
N PRO A 86 16.07 -21.48 19.42
CA PRO A 86 16.82 -20.43 20.08
C PRO A 86 16.06 -19.10 20.03
N ASP A 87 16.00 -18.46 21.20
CA ASP A 87 15.95 -17.01 21.43
C ASP A 87 14.93 -16.19 20.61
N SER A 88 13.67 -16.25 21.01
CA SER A 88 12.65 -15.28 20.60
C SER A 88 12.85 -13.95 21.33
N ARG A 89 13.68 -13.07 20.77
CA ARG A 89 13.58 -11.62 21.04
C ARG A 89 12.24 -11.12 20.46
N PRO A 90 11.51 -10.25 21.16
CA PRO A 90 10.27 -9.71 20.63
C PRO A 90 10.62 -8.77 19.46
N GLU A 91 10.35 -9.21 18.24
CA GLU A 91 10.33 -8.31 17.10
C GLU A 91 9.24 -7.27 17.35
N SER A 92 9.67 -6.02 17.51
CA SER A 92 8.79 -4.88 17.51
C SER A 92 8.08 -4.83 16.15
N HIS A 93 6.82 -5.25 16.11
CA HIS A 93 5.94 -5.04 14.97
C HIS A 93 5.82 -3.53 14.69
N PHE A 94 6.69 -3.01 13.84
CA PHE A 94 6.49 -1.72 13.20
C PHE A 94 5.30 -1.89 12.26
N PHE A 95 4.10 -1.59 12.75
CA PHE A 95 2.90 -1.48 11.93
C PHE A 95 3.14 -0.40 10.87
N ARG A 96 3.54 -0.81 9.66
CA ARG A 96 3.57 0.05 8.48
C ARG A 96 2.13 0.48 8.20
N HIS A 97 1.79 1.72 8.57
CA HIS A 97 0.54 2.34 8.15
C HIS A 97 0.63 2.67 6.67
N THR A 98 -0.10 1.93 5.84
CA THR A 98 -0.27 2.23 4.41
C THR A 98 -1.49 3.13 4.23
N ILE A 99 -1.30 4.27 3.55
CA ILE A 99 -2.37 5.21 3.22
C ILE A 99 -2.68 5.04 1.73
N ARG A 100 -3.94 4.79 1.39
CA ARG A 100 -4.42 4.82 0.01
C ARG A 100 -4.91 6.22 -0.30
N VAL A 101 -4.45 6.76 -1.43
CA VAL A 101 -4.80 8.11 -1.90
C VAL A 101 -5.37 7.98 -3.31
N ASP A 102 -6.45 8.71 -3.58
CA ASP A 102 -7.05 8.77 -4.92
C ASP A 102 -6.06 9.41 -5.90
N THR A 103 -6.00 8.89 -7.11
CA THR A 103 -5.06 9.37 -8.15
C THR A 103 -5.32 10.83 -8.52
N GLU A 104 -6.59 11.23 -8.56
CA GLU A 104 -7.00 12.61 -8.87
C GLU A 104 -6.42 13.63 -7.88
N LYS A 105 -6.31 13.27 -6.59
CA LYS A 105 -5.71 14.15 -5.57
C LYS A 105 -4.21 14.33 -5.77
N LEU A 106 -3.51 13.31 -6.26
CA LEU A 106 -2.10 13.42 -6.61
C LEU A 106 -1.90 14.31 -7.83
N ASP A 107 -2.81 14.25 -8.81
CA ASP A 107 -2.78 15.12 -9.99
C ASP A 107 -3.05 16.59 -9.62
N GLU A 108 -4.04 16.86 -8.75
CA GLU A 108 -4.29 18.20 -8.20
C GLU A 108 -3.06 18.76 -7.47
N LEU A 109 -2.39 17.94 -6.65
CA LEU A 109 -1.17 18.32 -5.95
C LEU A 109 -0.05 18.69 -6.95
N LEU A 110 0.08 17.95 -8.05
CA LEU A 110 1.06 18.20 -9.10
C LEU A 110 0.80 19.52 -9.83
N ASN A 111 -0.47 19.86 -10.08
CA ASN A 111 -0.86 21.13 -10.66
C ASN A 111 -0.48 22.31 -9.74
N LEU A 112 -0.79 22.21 -8.44
CA LEU A 112 -0.42 23.23 -7.45
C LEU A 112 1.10 23.40 -7.35
N VAL A 113 1.85 22.30 -7.35
CA VAL A 113 3.32 22.35 -7.34
C VAL A 113 3.85 22.97 -8.63
N SER A 114 3.23 22.70 -9.78
CA SER A 114 3.62 23.28 -11.06
C SER A 114 3.40 24.80 -11.08
N GLU A 115 2.26 25.27 -10.57
CA GLU A 115 2.00 26.70 -10.38
C GLU A 115 2.99 27.35 -9.39
N LEU A 116 3.34 26.64 -8.31
CA LEU A 116 4.34 27.11 -7.34
C LEU A 116 5.72 27.25 -7.99
N VAL A 117 6.13 26.32 -8.84
CA VAL A 117 7.40 26.38 -9.58
C VAL A 117 7.42 27.60 -10.50
N ILE A 118 6.31 27.91 -11.19
CA ILE A 118 6.19 29.11 -12.04
C ILE A 118 6.35 30.39 -11.20
N ASN A 119 5.60 30.50 -10.09
CA ASN A 119 5.66 31.67 -9.21
C ASN A 119 7.05 31.87 -8.60
N LYS A 120 7.74 30.77 -8.26
CA LYS A 120 9.13 30.77 -7.79
C LYS A 120 10.08 31.37 -8.83
N THR A 121 9.93 31.07 -10.12
CA THR A 121 10.77 31.66 -11.17
C THR A 121 10.59 33.18 -11.24
N SER A 122 9.36 33.67 -11.08
CA SER A 122 9.09 35.11 -11.00
C SER A 122 9.74 35.77 -9.78
N LEU A 123 9.73 35.11 -8.61
CA LEU A 123 10.42 35.61 -7.40
C LEU A 123 11.95 35.63 -7.57
N GLN A 124 12.52 34.62 -8.24
CA GLN A 124 13.95 34.62 -8.59
C GLN A 124 14.32 35.81 -9.46
N GLN A 125 13.47 36.15 -10.44
CA GLN A 125 13.69 37.34 -11.26
C GLN A 125 13.60 38.63 -10.43
N ALA A 126 12.65 38.75 -9.51
CA ALA A 126 12.55 39.91 -8.62
C ALA A 126 13.78 40.05 -7.69
N ALA A 127 14.33 38.95 -7.20
CA ALA A 127 15.52 38.93 -6.35
C ALA A 127 16.77 39.49 -7.06
N THR A 128 16.83 39.45 -8.41
CA THR A 128 17.92 40.11 -9.16
C THR A 128 17.90 41.63 -9.00
N THR A 129 16.71 42.22 -8.80
CA THR A 129 16.53 43.67 -8.60
C THR A 129 16.69 44.05 -7.12
N TYR A 130 16.38 43.13 -6.20
CA TYR A 130 16.47 43.34 -4.76
C TYR A 130 17.37 42.29 -4.10
N PRO A 131 18.71 42.52 -4.05
CA PRO A 131 19.67 41.55 -3.53
C PRO A 131 19.41 41.11 -2.10
N MET A 132 18.76 41.95 -1.28
CA MET A 132 18.37 41.60 0.10
C MET A 132 17.41 40.40 0.19
N LEU A 133 16.72 40.06 -0.91
CA LEU A 133 15.81 38.91 -0.97
C LEU A 133 16.49 37.64 -1.50
N ALA A 134 17.74 37.71 -1.97
CA ALA A 134 18.41 36.62 -2.67
C ALA A 134 18.47 35.34 -1.84
N ASP A 135 18.95 35.43 -0.59
CA ASP A 135 19.10 34.27 0.30
C ASP A 135 17.74 33.61 0.61
N GLY A 136 16.71 34.41 0.86
CA GLY A 136 15.36 33.91 1.14
C GLY A 136 14.73 33.22 -0.08
N VAL A 137 14.94 33.79 -1.27
CA VAL A 137 14.45 33.21 -2.53
C VAL A 137 15.22 31.95 -2.92
N GLU A 138 16.52 31.88 -2.64
CA GLU A 138 17.32 30.66 -2.83
C GLU A 138 16.85 29.54 -1.88
N HIS A 139 16.55 29.87 -0.62
CA HIS A 139 16.00 28.90 0.31
C HIS A 139 14.64 28.36 -0.17
N LEU A 140 13.73 29.25 -0.59
CA LEU A 140 12.45 28.87 -1.19
C LEU A 140 12.65 28.02 -2.46
N HIS A 141 13.66 28.33 -3.26
CA HIS A 141 14.00 27.54 -4.45
C HIS A 141 14.27 26.09 -4.07
N ARG A 142 15.12 25.85 -3.09
CA ARG A 142 15.51 24.52 -2.63
C ARG A 142 14.31 23.74 -2.11
N LEU A 143 13.54 24.34 -1.19
CA LEU A 143 12.34 23.71 -0.61
C LEU A 143 11.31 23.32 -1.67
N THR A 144 11.10 24.18 -2.67
CA THR A 144 10.15 23.90 -3.76
C THR A 144 10.64 22.77 -4.67
N SER A 145 11.94 22.72 -4.95
CA SER A 145 12.54 21.63 -5.76
C SER A 145 12.48 20.29 -5.02
N ASP A 146 12.72 20.30 -3.71
CA ASP A 146 12.59 19.12 -2.85
C ASP A 146 11.14 18.64 -2.80
N LEU A 147 10.19 19.57 -2.64
CA LEU A 147 8.75 19.27 -2.67
C LEU A 147 8.35 18.65 -4.01
N GLN A 148 8.77 19.24 -5.13
CA GLN A 148 8.50 18.69 -6.46
C GLN A 148 9.05 17.27 -6.60
N THR A 149 10.27 17.02 -6.13
CA THR A 149 10.89 15.69 -6.19
C THR A 149 10.10 14.66 -5.37
N ILE A 150 9.65 15.04 -4.18
CA ILE A 150 8.84 14.17 -3.32
C ILE A 150 7.49 13.87 -3.98
N VAL A 151 6.83 14.88 -4.54
CA VAL A 151 5.53 14.71 -5.23
C VAL A 151 5.65 13.81 -6.46
N MET A 152 6.70 13.98 -7.27
CA MET A 152 6.97 13.08 -8.40
C MET A 152 7.19 11.64 -7.94
N LYS A 153 7.94 11.42 -6.85
CA LYS A 153 8.16 10.08 -6.30
C LYS A 153 6.88 9.43 -5.77
N MET A 154 5.96 10.20 -5.18
CA MET A 154 4.68 9.67 -4.69
C MET A 154 3.77 9.12 -5.80
N ARG A 155 3.98 9.54 -7.06
CA ARG A 155 3.23 9.04 -8.23
C ARG A 155 3.84 7.80 -8.86
N MET A 156 5.09 7.46 -8.52
CA MET A 156 5.76 6.32 -9.13
C MET A 156 5.05 5.02 -8.78
N ILE A 157 4.84 4.17 -9.78
CA ILE A 157 4.27 2.84 -9.63
C ILE A 157 5.21 1.81 -10.28
N PRO A 158 5.26 0.56 -9.77
CA PRO A 158 6.08 -0.48 -10.36
C PRO A 158 5.55 -0.87 -11.74
N LEU A 159 6.47 -1.10 -12.69
CA LEU A 159 6.17 -1.57 -14.05
C LEU A 159 5.43 -2.92 -14.06
N GLU A 160 5.57 -3.72 -13.01
CA GLU A 160 4.89 -4.99 -12.77
C GLU A 160 3.37 -4.89 -13.06
N THR A 161 2.75 -3.78 -12.66
CA THR A 161 1.32 -3.53 -12.87
C THR A 161 0.90 -3.67 -14.35
N VAL A 162 1.76 -3.23 -15.27
CA VAL A 162 1.54 -3.35 -16.72
C VAL A 162 2.11 -4.66 -17.26
N PHE A 163 3.29 -5.08 -16.80
CA PHE A 163 3.96 -6.27 -17.32
C PHE A 163 3.17 -7.55 -17.06
N ASN A 164 2.38 -7.62 -15.99
CA ASN A 164 1.54 -8.78 -15.63
C ASN A 164 0.53 -9.20 -16.71
N ARG A 165 0.14 -8.31 -17.64
CA ARG A 165 -0.78 -8.66 -18.73
C ARG A 165 -0.09 -9.20 -19.99
N PHE A 166 1.21 -8.98 -20.14
CA PHE A 166 1.96 -9.36 -21.34
C PHE A 166 2.11 -10.87 -21.53
N PRO A 167 2.37 -11.71 -20.49
CA PRO A 167 2.49 -13.15 -20.67
C PRO A 167 1.26 -13.78 -21.32
N ARG A 168 0.06 -13.32 -20.94
CA ARG A 168 -1.20 -13.79 -21.53
C ARG A 168 -1.32 -13.34 -22.99
N MET A 169 -1.11 -12.06 -23.27
CA MET A 169 -1.19 -11.52 -24.63
C MET A 169 -0.19 -12.18 -25.58
N VAL A 170 1.05 -12.40 -25.13
CA VAL A 170 2.09 -13.09 -25.90
C VAL A 170 1.68 -14.54 -26.18
N ARG A 171 1.18 -15.27 -25.17
CA ARG A 171 0.70 -16.65 -25.35
C ARG A 171 -0.45 -16.72 -26.34
N ASP A 172 -1.45 -15.83 -26.22
CA ASP A 172 -2.61 -15.80 -27.12
C ASP A 172 -2.19 -15.50 -28.57
N THR A 173 -1.26 -14.55 -28.76
CA THR A 173 -0.72 -14.19 -30.08
C THR A 173 0.09 -15.35 -30.66
N ALA A 174 0.95 -16.00 -29.87
CA ALA A 174 1.74 -17.14 -30.30
C ALA A 174 0.86 -18.32 -30.74
N ILE A 175 -0.21 -18.62 -29.99
CA ILE A 175 -1.21 -19.65 -30.35
C ILE A 175 -1.89 -19.31 -31.68
N SER A 176 -2.32 -18.05 -31.87
CA SER A 176 -3.00 -17.64 -33.10
C SER A 176 -2.13 -17.75 -34.37
N LEU A 177 -0.81 -17.77 -34.21
CA LEU A 177 0.17 -17.85 -35.30
C LEU A 177 0.85 -19.21 -35.40
N ASP A 178 0.44 -20.19 -34.59
CA ASP A 178 1.06 -21.52 -34.50
C ASP A 178 2.58 -21.47 -34.24
N LYS A 179 2.98 -20.60 -33.31
CA LYS A 179 4.37 -20.41 -32.87
C LYS A 179 4.53 -20.78 -31.40
N LEU A 180 5.71 -21.25 -31.03
CA LEU A 180 6.09 -21.47 -29.63
C LEU A 180 7.02 -20.35 -29.17
N VAL A 181 6.62 -19.63 -28.12
CA VAL A 181 7.34 -18.45 -27.61
C VAL A 181 7.48 -18.51 -26.09
N ASN A 182 8.68 -18.24 -25.59
CA ASN A 182 9.00 -17.98 -24.19
C ASN A 182 9.15 -16.46 -23.98
N LEU A 183 8.44 -15.89 -23.02
CA LEU A 183 8.57 -14.47 -22.64
C LEU A 183 9.35 -14.38 -21.33
N GLU A 184 10.46 -13.65 -21.37
CA GLU A 184 11.28 -13.34 -20.20
C GLU A 184 11.14 -11.84 -19.88
N ILE A 185 10.84 -11.52 -18.63
CA ILE A 185 10.62 -10.15 -18.15
C ILE A 185 11.63 -9.86 -17.05
N HIS A 186 12.38 -8.77 -17.19
CA HIS A 186 13.36 -8.30 -16.21
C HIS A 186 13.10 -6.85 -15.83
N GLY A 187 13.31 -6.50 -14.56
CA GLY A 187 13.14 -5.14 -14.06
C GLY A 187 11.66 -4.72 -13.89
N ALA A 188 10.77 -5.67 -13.60
CA ALA A 188 9.36 -5.37 -13.36
C ALA A 188 9.14 -4.54 -12.08
N GLU A 189 10.07 -4.64 -11.12
CA GLU A 189 10.13 -3.88 -9.88
C GLU A 189 10.52 -2.41 -10.07
N THR A 190 11.06 -2.05 -11.25
CA THR A 190 11.44 -0.67 -11.55
C THR A 190 10.21 0.24 -11.49
N GLU A 191 10.33 1.31 -10.71
CA GLU A 191 9.27 2.29 -10.50
C GLU A 191 9.34 3.40 -11.57
N LEU A 192 8.20 3.73 -12.17
CA LEU A 192 8.10 4.77 -13.19
C LEU A 192 6.84 5.62 -12.97
N ASP A 193 6.83 6.83 -13.51
CA ASP A 193 5.66 7.70 -13.47
C ASP A 193 4.46 7.04 -14.15
N ARG A 194 3.30 7.09 -13.50
CA ARG A 194 2.06 6.46 -13.98
C ARG A 194 1.67 6.91 -15.39
N THR A 195 1.74 8.21 -15.70
CA THR A 195 1.35 8.70 -17.03
C THR A 195 2.28 8.16 -18.10
N ILE A 196 3.58 8.12 -17.80
CA ILE A 196 4.55 7.50 -18.71
C ILE A 196 4.22 6.02 -18.91
N ILE A 197 3.88 5.29 -17.85
CA ILE A 197 3.48 3.88 -17.93
C ILE A 197 2.26 3.70 -18.83
N ASP A 198 1.22 4.52 -18.65
CA ASP A 198 0.00 4.48 -19.45
C ASP A 198 0.29 4.80 -20.94
N ASP A 199 1.18 5.77 -21.20
CA ASP A 199 1.57 6.19 -22.56
C ASP A 199 2.42 5.15 -23.30
N ILE A 200 3.33 4.45 -22.60
CA ILE A 200 4.20 3.43 -23.21
C ILE A 200 3.51 2.06 -23.32
N ALA A 201 2.44 1.84 -22.57
CA ALA A 201 1.78 0.55 -22.42
C ALA A 201 1.35 -0.06 -23.77
N ASP A 202 0.66 0.73 -24.60
CA ASP A 202 0.16 0.29 -25.92
C ASP A 202 1.29 0.14 -26.95
N PRO A 203 2.25 1.08 -27.07
CA PRO A 203 3.46 0.88 -27.88
C PRO A 203 4.20 -0.42 -27.56
N LEU A 204 4.34 -0.79 -26.27
CA LEU A 204 4.98 -2.05 -25.87
C LEU A 204 4.21 -3.28 -26.35
N VAL A 205 2.87 -3.25 -26.30
CA VAL A 205 2.04 -4.33 -26.87
C VAL A 205 2.30 -4.48 -28.36
N HIS A 206 2.35 -3.37 -29.11
CA HIS A 206 2.63 -3.41 -30.54
C HIS A 206 4.03 -3.96 -30.84
N LEU A 207 5.05 -3.57 -30.08
CA LEU A 207 6.40 -4.09 -30.24
C LEU A 207 6.48 -5.60 -29.97
N LEU A 208 5.84 -6.07 -28.90
CA LEU A 208 5.78 -7.49 -28.57
C LEU A 208 5.05 -8.29 -29.65
N ARG A 209 3.93 -7.78 -30.17
CA ARG A 209 3.21 -8.42 -31.27
C ARG A 209 4.07 -8.48 -32.52
N ASN A 210 4.73 -7.38 -32.92
CA ASN A 210 5.62 -7.38 -34.08
C ASN A 210 6.78 -8.38 -33.94
N ALA A 211 7.33 -8.51 -32.73
CA ALA A 211 8.36 -9.49 -32.44
C ALA A 211 7.86 -10.93 -32.63
N ILE A 212 6.61 -11.23 -32.26
CA ILE A 212 6.02 -12.55 -32.43
C ILE A 212 5.59 -12.79 -33.89
N ASP A 213 4.89 -11.83 -34.50
CA ASP A 213 4.32 -11.91 -35.84
C ASP A 213 5.41 -12.06 -36.91
N HIS A 214 6.43 -11.21 -36.82
CA HIS A 214 7.48 -11.10 -37.85
C HIS A 214 8.86 -11.51 -37.36
N GLY A 215 9.15 -11.39 -36.06
CA GLY A 215 10.47 -11.71 -35.51
C GLY A 215 10.71 -13.20 -35.25
N ILE A 216 9.69 -13.93 -34.79
CA ILE A 216 9.80 -15.36 -34.50
C ILE A 216 9.35 -16.18 -35.72
N GLU A 217 10.22 -17.06 -36.21
CA GLU A 217 9.89 -17.99 -37.29
C GLU A 217 9.02 -19.16 -36.76
N PRO A 218 8.20 -19.81 -37.61
CA PRO A 218 7.47 -21.03 -37.25
C PRO A 218 8.40 -22.15 -36.80
N VAL A 219 7.88 -23.07 -36.00
CA VAL A 219 8.66 -24.15 -35.35
C VAL A 219 9.48 -24.97 -36.37
N GLU A 220 8.87 -25.37 -37.48
CA GLU A 220 9.52 -26.14 -38.54
C GLU A 220 10.70 -25.39 -39.17
N GLN A 221 10.53 -24.08 -39.39
CA GLN A 221 11.56 -23.22 -39.96
C GLN A 221 12.71 -22.96 -38.96
N ARG A 222 12.43 -22.94 -37.66
CA ARG A 222 13.47 -22.83 -36.63
C ARG A 222 14.33 -24.09 -36.56
N LEU A 223 13.71 -25.26 -36.52
CA LEU A 223 14.40 -26.54 -36.46
C LEU A 223 15.26 -26.81 -37.71
N SER A 224 14.74 -26.49 -38.90
CA SER A 224 15.51 -26.60 -40.15
C SER A 224 16.73 -25.66 -40.20
N LYS A 225 16.69 -24.53 -39.48
CA LYS A 225 17.82 -23.62 -39.29
C LYS A 225 18.71 -23.98 -38.09
N GLY A 226 18.45 -25.10 -37.40
CA GLY A 226 19.20 -25.54 -36.21
C GLY A 226 18.98 -24.68 -34.95
N LYS A 227 17.90 -23.89 -34.91
CA LYS A 227 17.54 -23.05 -33.75
C LYS A 227 16.70 -23.84 -32.75
N PRO A 228 16.64 -23.41 -31.47
CA PRO A 228 15.72 -23.95 -30.49
C PRO A 228 14.26 -23.87 -30.97
N ARG A 229 13.46 -24.88 -30.57
CA ARG A 229 12.04 -24.99 -30.93
C ARG A 229 11.26 -23.76 -30.52
N ASP A 230 11.48 -23.32 -29.28
CA ASP A 230 10.79 -22.18 -28.70
C ASP A 230 11.58 -20.89 -29.02
N GLY A 231 10.87 -19.84 -29.43
CA GLY A 231 11.44 -18.51 -29.63
C GLY A 231 11.46 -17.73 -28.33
N THR A 232 12.56 -17.07 -27.97
CA THR A 232 12.63 -16.23 -26.78
C THR A 232 12.38 -14.77 -27.13
N VAL A 233 11.49 -14.11 -26.39
CA VAL A 233 11.28 -12.66 -26.40
C VAL A 233 11.64 -12.14 -25.01
N ILE A 234 12.54 -11.16 -24.96
CA ILE A 234 13.03 -10.58 -23.70
C ILE A 234 12.50 -9.14 -23.61
N LEU A 235 11.84 -8.83 -22.50
CA LEU A 235 11.43 -7.48 -22.13
C LEU A 235 12.25 -7.04 -20.92
N GLN A 236 12.99 -5.95 -21.07
CA GLN A 236 13.89 -5.44 -20.02
C GLN A 236 13.67 -3.93 -19.84
N ALA A 237 13.53 -3.52 -18.58
CA ALA A 237 13.43 -2.12 -18.15
C ALA A 237 14.81 -1.50 -17.86
#